data_AF-A0A8X9A6K1-F1
#
_entry.id   AF-A0A8X9A6K1-F1
#
_cell.length_a   1.000
_cell.length_b   1.000
_cell.length_c   1.000
_cell.angle_alpha   90.00
_cell.angle_beta   90.00
_cell.angle_gamma   90.00
#
_symmetry.space_group_name_H-M   'P 1'
#
loop_
_entity.id
_entity.type
_entity.pdbx_description
1 polymer ?
#
loop_
_entity_poly.entity_id
_entity_poly.type
_entity_poly.pdbx_seq_one_letter_code
_entity_poly.pdbx_strand_id
1 'polypeptide(L)'
;MLLVDGGMMSFLVKSKTEDSVKCEVVDGGELKSRRHLNVRGKSATLPSITDKDWDDIKFGVDNKVDFYAVSFVKDAAVVHELKNYLKDAGADIHVIVKIESADSIPNLHSIITASDGAMVARGDLGAELPIEEVPLLQEEIIRICQSMGKAVIVATNMLESMIVHPTPTRAEVSDIAIAVREGADAVMLSGETAHGKFPLKAVKVMHTVSLRTEATIVGAQTPPNLGLAFKNHMSEMFAFHATMMANTLGTSIVVFTRTGFMAVLLSHYRPSGTIYAFTNDKRIQQRLALYQGVCPIHIDFLEDADETFANALDLLQKQGMVKQGEEIALVQSGKQPIWRFQSTHNIQVRKV
;
A
#
# COMPACT_ATOMS: atom_id res chain seq x y z
N MET A 1 -17.59 -24.82 8.94
CA MET A 1 -17.92 -24.18 10.22
C MET A 1 -18.53 -22.83 9.91
N LEU A 2 -19.56 -22.39 10.64
CA LEU A 2 -20.06 -21.02 10.54
C LEU A 2 -19.42 -20.20 11.66
N LEU A 3 -18.98 -18.99 11.35
CA LEU A 3 -18.30 -18.09 12.27
C LEU A 3 -19.03 -16.76 12.29
N VAL A 4 -19.09 -16.14 13.46
CA VAL A 4 -19.64 -14.78 13.64
C VAL A 4 -18.50 -13.83 13.98
N ASP A 5 -18.46 -12.68 13.33
CA ASP A 5 -17.47 -11.60 13.52
C ASP A 5 -16.03 -12.15 13.60
N GLY A 6 -15.62 -12.96 12.61
CA GLY A 6 -14.26 -13.50 12.56
C GLY A 6 -13.91 -14.56 13.60
N GLY A 7 -14.92 -15.18 14.22
CA GLY A 7 -14.74 -16.28 15.17
C GLY A 7 -15.02 -15.93 16.62
N MET A 8 -15.65 -14.78 16.91
CA MET A 8 -16.19 -14.49 18.25
C MET A 8 -17.21 -15.53 18.71
N MET A 9 -17.92 -16.15 17.77
CA MET A 9 -18.75 -17.32 18.00
C MET A 9 -18.56 -18.30 16.85
N SER A 10 -18.67 -19.60 17.16
CA SER A 10 -18.45 -20.66 16.18
C SER A 10 -19.55 -21.73 16.27
N PHE A 11 -19.99 -22.18 15.09
CA PHE A 11 -21.09 -23.13 14.97
C PHE A 11 -20.74 -24.25 14.00
N LEU A 12 -20.90 -25.49 14.45
CA LEU A 12 -20.71 -26.68 13.64
C LEU A 12 -22.01 -27.05 12.94
N VAL A 13 -22.01 -27.06 11.60
CA VAL A 13 -23.17 -27.47 10.81
C VAL A 13 -23.42 -28.98 11.00
N LYS A 14 -24.63 -29.35 11.41
CA LYS A 14 -25.07 -30.75 11.60
C LYS A 14 -25.94 -31.25 10.45
N SER A 15 -26.85 -30.40 9.98
CA SER A 15 -27.71 -30.70 8.83
C SER A 15 -28.20 -29.40 8.19
N LYS A 16 -28.67 -29.48 6.95
CA LYS A 16 -29.29 -28.37 6.22
C LYS A 16 -30.57 -28.84 5.54
N THR A 17 -31.56 -27.95 5.46
CA THR A 17 -32.72 -28.06 4.57
C THR A 17 -32.52 -27.09 3.39
N GLU A 18 -33.58 -26.83 2.63
CA GLU A 18 -33.59 -25.80 1.57
C GLU A 18 -33.43 -24.38 2.14
N ASP A 19 -34.00 -24.12 3.31
CA ASP A 19 -34.19 -22.79 3.89
C ASP A 19 -33.57 -22.60 5.28
N SER A 20 -33.08 -23.68 5.91
CA SER A 20 -32.50 -23.60 7.25
C SER A 20 -31.26 -24.48 7.41
N VAL A 21 -30.39 -24.06 8.32
CA VAL A 21 -29.18 -24.79 8.70
C VAL A 21 -29.25 -25.07 10.18
N LYS A 22 -29.19 -26.35 10.56
CA LYS A 22 -29.11 -26.75 11.97
C LYS A 22 -27.64 -26.83 12.37
N CYS A 23 -27.29 -26.08 13.39
CA CYS A 23 -25.93 -26.03 13.91
C CYS A 23 -25.87 -26.41 15.40
N GLU A 24 -24.72 -26.94 15.80
CA GLU A 24 -24.31 -27.05 17.20
C GLU A 24 -23.40 -25.86 17.53
N VAL A 25 -23.64 -25.23 18.68
CA VAL A 25 -22.77 -24.16 19.19
C VAL A 25 -21.48 -24.82 19.68
N VAL A 26 -20.34 -24.38 19.14
CA VAL A 26 -19.02 -24.81 19.61
C VAL A 26 -18.50 -23.76 20.58
N ASP A 27 -18.37 -22.51 20.11
CA ASP A 27 -18.03 -21.36 20.95
C ASP A 27 -19.22 -20.40 21.00
N GLY A 28 -19.80 -20.25 22.19
CA GLY A 28 -20.95 -19.38 22.45
C GLY A 28 -20.55 -17.93 22.76
N GLY A 29 -21.55 -17.05 22.86
CA GLY A 29 -21.34 -15.63 23.10
C GLY A 29 -22.63 -14.82 22.97
N GLU A 30 -22.49 -13.49 23.05
CA GLU A 30 -23.61 -12.56 22.87
C GLU A 30 -23.74 -12.16 21.39
N LEU A 31 -24.76 -12.68 20.71
CA LEU A 31 -25.07 -12.31 19.33
C LEU A 31 -25.92 -11.03 19.30
N LYS A 32 -25.36 -9.93 18.79
CA LYS A 32 -26.09 -8.66 18.58
C LYS A 32 -26.65 -8.57 17.16
N SER A 33 -27.39 -7.51 16.86
CA SER A 33 -27.98 -7.31 15.53
C SER A 33 -26.90 -7.06 14.46
N ARG A 34 -27.15 -7.51 13.22
CA ARG A 34 -26.35 -7.25 12.01
C ARG A 34 -24.86 -7.60 12.15
N ARG A 35 -24.55 -8.74 12.78
CA ARG A 35 -23.18 -9.28 12.82
C ARG A 35 -22.78 -9.94 11.50
N HIS A 36 -21.48 -9.95 11.21
CA HIS A 36 -20.93 -10.60 10.03
C HIS A 36 -20.90 -12.11 10.23
N LEU A 37 -21.25 -12.84 9.17
CA LEU A 37 -21.23 -14.30 9.15
C LEU A 37 -20.23 -14.76 8.09
N ASN A 38 -19.31 -15.64 8.50
CA ASN A 38 -18.32 -16.25 7.62
C ASN A 38 -18.53 -17.76 7.54
N VAL A 39 -18.23 -18.35 6.39
CA VAL A 39 -18.30 -19.80 6.17
C VAL A 39 -16.89 -20.30 5.92
N ARG A 40 -16.23 -20.77 6.99
CA ARG A 40 -14.81 -21.16 6.92
C ARG A 40 -14.55 -22.16 5.77
N GLY A 41 -13.66 -21.78 4.85
CA GLY A 41 -13.25 -22.58 3.70
C GLY A 41 -14.19 -22.57 2.50
N LYS A 42 -15.21 -21.71 2.48
CA LYS A 42 -16.08 -21.50 1.30
C LYS A 42 -16.53 -20.04 1.21
N SER A 43 -16.25 -19.38 0.09
CA SER A 43 -16.92 -18.10 -0.17
C SER A 43 -18.39 -18.31 -0.54
N ALA A 44 -19.23 -17.31 -0.21
CA ALA A 44 -20.55 -17.21 -0.82
C ALA A 44 -20.40 -17.00 -2.34
N THR A 45 -21.25 -17.61 -3.16
CA THR A 45 -21.32 -17.40 -4.62
C THR A 45 -21.92 -16.02 -4.99
N LEU A 46 -21.49 -14.99 -4.29
CA LEU A 46 -21.82 -13.60 -4.56
C LEU A 46 -20.78 -13.01 -5.53
N PRO A 47 -21.20 -12.10 -6.42
CA PRO A 47 -20.27 -11.32 -7.24
C PRO A 47 -19.39 -10.45 -6.33
N SER A 48 -18.15 -10.21 -6.76
CA SER A 48 -17.21 -9.36 -6.01
C SER A 48 -17.56 -7.86 -6.09
N ILE A 49 -18.26 -7.43 -7.14
CA ILE A 49 -18.78 -6.07 -7.29
C ILE A 49 -20.30 -6.17 -7.39
N THR A 50 -21.00 -5.58 -6.43
CA THR A 50 -22.46 -5.53 -6.39
C THR A 50 -23.00 -4.31 -7.14
N ASP A 51 -24.31 -4.25 -7.38
CA ASP A 51 -24.96 -3.07 -7.98
C ASP A 51 -24.69 -1.79 -7.17
N LYS A 52 -24.66 -1.91 -5.83
CA LYS A 52 -24.31 -0.81 -4.94
C LYS A 52 -22.85 -0.39 -5.14
N ASP A 53 -21.93 -1.34 -5.24
CA ASP A 53 -20.51 -1.02 -5.45
C ASP A 53 -20.30 -0.30 -6.78
N TRP A 54 -21.06 -0.65 -7.83
CA TRP A 54 -21.05 0.10 -9.09
C TRP A 54 -21.51 1.56 -8.95
N ASP A 55 -22.47 1.83 -8.08
CA ASP A 55 -22.89 3.21 -7.79
C ASP A 55 -21.81 3.98 -7.00
N ASP A 56 -21.15 3.31 -6.05
CA ASP A 56 -20.01 3.90 -5.32
C ASP A 56 -18.80 4.14 -6.25
N ILE A 57 -18.58 3.26 -7.22
CA ILE A 57 -17.55 3.43 -8.27
C ILE A 57 -17.87 4.61 -9.18
N LYS A 58 -19.14 4.85 -9.53
CA LYS A 58 -19.51 6.07 -10.28
C LYS A 58 -19.24 7.31 -9.44
N PHE A 59 -19.65 7.30 -8.18
CA PHE A 59 -19.40 8.39 -7.25
C PHE A 59 -17.90 8.72 -7.11
N GLY A 60 -17.04 7.72 -6.95
CA GLY A 60 -15.60 7.97 -6.83
C GLY A 60 -14.95 8.45 -8.14
N VAL A 61 -15.50 8.06 -9.31
CA VAL A 61 -15.08 8.61 -10.62
C VAL A 61 -15.40 10.10 -10.70
N ASP A 62 -16.62 10.49 -10.35
CA ASP A 62 -17.05 11.89 -10.34
C ASP A 62 -16.22 12.75 -9.37
N ASN A 63 -15.82 12.16 -8.24
CA ASN A 63 -15.00 12.81 -7.22
C ASN A 63 -13.49 12.65 -7.43
N LYS A 64 -13.05 11.98 -8.50
CA LYS A 64 -11.65 11.77 -8.86
C LYS A 64 -10.81 11.20 -7.71
N VAL A 65 -11.32 10.19 -7.01
CA VAL A 65 -10.55 9.50 -5.96
C VAL A 65 -9.26 8.90 -6.54
N ASP A 66 -8.24 8.74 -5.70
CA ASP A 66 -6.94 8.20 -6.15
C ASP A 66 -6.95 6.67 -6.27
N PHE A 67 -7.68 6.00 -5.37
CA PHE A 67 -7.67 4.55 -5.23
C PHE A 67 -9.08 3.98 -4.99
N TYR A 68 -9.33 2.80 -5.56
CA TYR A 68 -10.39 1.89 -5.12
C TYR A 68 -9.79 0.70 -4.39
N ALA A 69 -10.26 0.41 -3.18
CA ALA A 69 -9.98 -0.83 -2.47
C ALA A 69 -11.13 -1.82 -2.73
N VAL A 70 -10.93 -2.80 -3.61
CA VAL A 70 -11.98 -3.73 -4.05
C VAL A 70 -12.06 -4.92 -3.10
N SER A 71 -13.24 -5.15 -2.53
CA SER A 71 -13.50 -6.24 -1.58
C SER A 71 -13.82 -7.55 -2.31
N PHE A 72 -13.67 -8.66 -1.58
CA PHE A 72 -14.02 -10.03 -1.95
C PHE A 72 -13.53 -10.45 -3.33
N VAL A 73 -12.33 -10.02 -3.73
CA VAL A 73 -11.73 -10.37 -5.02
C VAL A 73 -11.31 -11.84 -5.00
N LYS A 74 -11.80 -12.61 -5.97
CA LYS A 74 -11.55 -14.06 -6.07
C LYS A 74 -10.68 -14.44 -7.27
N ASP A 75 -10.68 -13.60 -8.30
CA ASP A 75 -9.95 -13.81 -9.54
C ASP A 75 -9.57 -12.46 -10.19
N ALA A 76 -8.73 -12.56 -11.22
CA ALA A 76 -8.28 -11.40 -11.98
C ALA A 76 -9.37 -10.78 -12.88
N ALA A 77 -10.45 -11.51 -13.19
CA ALA A 77 -11.46 -11.06 -14.13
C ALA A 77 -12.22 -9.84 -13.57
N VAL A 78 -12.56 -9.86 -12.28
CA VAL A 78 -13.18 -8.72 -11.58
C VAL A 78 -12.28 -7.47 -11.64
N VAL A 79 -10.97 -7.65 -11.47
CA VAL A 79 -10.01 -6.53 -11.53
C VAL A 79 -9.96 -5.94 -12.94
N HIS A 80 -9.94 -6.79 -13.97
CA HIS A 80 -9.96 -6.35 -15.35
C HIS A 80 -11.28 -5.66 -15.73
N GLU A 81 -12.41 -6.15 -15.25
CA GLU A 81 -13.72 -5.53 -15.43
C GLU A 81 -13.73 -4.09 -14.92
N LEU A 82 -13.31 -3.87 -13.67
CA LEU A 82 -13.22 -2.53 -13.10
C LEU A 82 -12.22 -1.65 -13.87
N LYS A 83 -11.03 -2.16 -14.20
CA LYS A 83 -10.02 -1.36 -14.93
C LYS A 83 -10.48 -0.99 -16.34
N ASN A 84 -11.24 -1.86 -17.02
CA ASN A 84 -11.84 -1.54 -18.32
C ASN A 84 -12.89 -0.44 -18.18
N TYR A 85 -13.77 -0.54 -17.19
CA TYR A 85 -14.75 0.52 -16.91
C TYR A 85 -14.08 1.88 -16.63
N LEU A 86 -13.05 1.90 -15.78
CA LEU A 86 -12.31 3.13 -15.45
C LEU A 86 -11.63 3.72 -16.68
N LYS A 87 -11.05 2.87 -17.53
CA LYS A 87 -10.45 3.29 -18.80
C LYS A 87 -11.49 3.90 -19.75
N ASP A 88 -12.64 3.26 -19.91
CA ASP A 88 -13.72 3.74 -20.77
C ASP A 88 -14.32 5.06 -20.26
N ALA A 89 -14.34 5.25 -18.94
CA ALA A 89 -14.72 6.51 -18.28
C ALA A 89 -13.63 7.60 -18.32
N GLY A 90 -12.43 7.31 -18.85
CA GLY A 90 -11.29 8.23 -18.83
C GLY A 90 -10.76 8.53 -17.43
N ALA A 91 -11.01 7.65 -16.46
CA ALA A 91 -10.64 7.80 -15.06
C ALA A 91 -9.32 7.09 -14.74
N ASP A 92 -8.30 7.86 -14.35
CA ASP A 92 -6.99 7.34 -13.91
C ASP A 92 -6.99 7.04 -12.39
N ILE A 93 -7.75 6.02 -11.99
CA ILE A 93 -7.89 5.58 -10.60
C ILE A 93 -7.21 4.21 -10.42
N HIS A 94 -6.37 4.08 -9.40
CA HIS A 94 -5.66 2.83 -9.12
C HIS A 94 -6.56 1.83 -8.38
N VAL A 95 -6.44 0.55 -8.73
CA VAL A 95 -7.20 -0.54 -8.11
C VAL A 95 -6.31 -1.31 -7.14
N ILE A 96 -6.61 -1.23 -5.85
CA ILE A 96 -6.00 -2.00 -4.77
C ILE A 96 -6.94 -3.16 -4.44
N VAL A 97 -6.46 -4.40 -4.60
CA VAL A 97 -7.26 -5.59 -4.29
C VAL A 97 -7.16 -5.93 -2.81
N LYS A 98 -8.30 -6.17 -2.14
CA LYS A 98 -8.30 -6.70 -0.77
C LYS A 98 -8.17 -8.23 -0.83
N ILE A 99 -7.10 -8.75 -0.25
CA ILE A 99 -6.88 -10.17 -0.09
C ILE A 99 -7.47 -10.60 1.25
N GLU A 100 -8.67 -11.18 1.18
CA GLU A 100 -9.54 -11.39 2.34
C GLU A 100 -10.29 -12.72 2.35
N SER A 101 -10.15 -13.53 1.30
CA SER A 101 -10.90 -14.78 1.17
C SER A 101 -10.00 -15.97 0.87
N ALA A 102 -10.41 -17.16 1.33
CA ALA A 102 -9.73 -18.41 0.99
C ALA A 102 -9.62 -18.64 -0.53
N ASP A 103 -10.62 -18.19 -1.30
CA ASP A 103 -10.67 -18.31 -2.76
C ASP A 103 -9.63 -17.45 -3.47
N SER A 104 -9.18 -16.36 -2.84
CA SER A 104 -8.14 -15.50 -3.40
C SER A 104 -6.75 -16.15 -3.34
N ILE A 105 -6.52 -17.08 -2.41
CA ILE A 105 -5.19 -17.64 -2.12
C ILE A 105 -4.61 -18.44 -3.30
N PRO A 106 -5.35 -19.36 -3.95
CA PRO A 106 -4.84 -20.04 -5.14
C PRO A 106 -4.57 -19.11 -6.33
N ASN A 107 -5.17 -17.92 -6.33
CA ASN A 107 -5.14 -16.95 -7.43
C ASN A 107 -4.30 -15.70 -7.12
N LEU A 108 -3.55 -15.65 -6.00
CA LEU A 108 -2.85 -14.45 -5.54
C LEU A 108 -2.03 -13.80 -6.64
N HIS A 109 -1.22 -14.60 -7.33
CA HIS A 109 -0.31 -14.08 -8.34
C HIS A 109 -1.07 -13.45 -9.52
N SER A 110 -2.17 -14.05 -9.98
CA SER A 110 -2.95 -13.51 -11.12
C SER A 110 -3.74 -12.26 -10.71
N ILE A 111 -4.36 -12.28 -9.52
CA ILE A 111 -5.10 -11.15 -8.96
C ILE A 111 -4.15 -9.95 -8.78
N ILE A 112 -3.03 -10.15 -8.09
CA ILE A 112 -2.04 -9.09 -7.85
C ILE A 112 -1.47 -8.61 -9.18
N THR A 113 -1.22 -9.49 -10.16
CA THR A 113 -0.75 -9.08 -11.50
C THR A 113 -1.73 -8.14 -12.21
N ALA A 114 -3.04 -8.35 -12.05
CA ALA A 114 -4.07 -7.51 -12.67
C ALA A 114 -4.27 -6.15 -11.96
N SER A 115 -3.93 -6.03 -10.68
CA SER A 115 -4.17 -4.84 -9.85
C SER A 115 -3.05 -3.78 -9.94
N ASP A 116 -3.22 -2.65 -9.25
CA ASP A 116 -2.18 -1.62 -9.07
C ASP A 116 -1.48 -1.71 -7.70
N GLY A 117 -2.01 -2.56 -6.82
CA GLY A 117 -1.50 -2.85 -5.48
C GLY A 117 -2.41 -3.85 -4.77
N ALA A 118 -2.05 -4.21 -3.54
CA ALA A 118 -2.85 -5.11 -2.71
C ALA A 118 -2.99 -4.60 -1.28
N MET A 119 -4.04 -5.05 -0.60
CA MET A 119 -4.28 -4.84 0.81
C MET A 119 -4.43 -6.20 1.49
N VAL A 120 -3.60 -6.46 2.49
CA VAL A 120 -3.72 -7.64 3.36
C VAL A 120 -4.77 -7.34 4.42
N ALA A 121 -6.00 -7.82 4.22
CA ALA A 121 -7.13 -7.57 5.11
C ALA A 121 -7.22 -8.68 6.17
N ARG A 122 -6.39 -8.56 7.21
CA ARG A 122 -6.10 -9.64 8.17
C ARG A 122 -7.31 -10.11 8.97
N GLY A 123 -8.20 -9.18 9.35
CA GLY A 123 -9.43 -9.50 10.07
C GLY A 123 -10.36 -10.40 9.26
N ASP A 124 -10.59 -10.04 8.00
CA ASP A 124 -11.40 -10.83 7.09
C ASP A 124 -10.71 -12.16 6.72
N LEU A 125 -9.40 -12.11 6.46
CA LEU A 125 -8.62 -13.31 6.12
C LEU A 125 -8.58 -14.33 7.27
N GLY A 126 -8.41 -13.85 8.52
CA GLY A 126 -8.45 -14.69 9.72
C GLY A 126 -9.84 -15.24 10.07
N ALA A 127 -10.90 -14.66 9.50
CA ALA A 127 -12.24 -15.23 9.57
C ALA A 127 -12.40 -16.43 8.63
N GLU A 128 -11.74 -16.41 7.47
CA GLU A 128 -11.88 -17.44 6.43
C GLU A 128 -10.85 -18.58 6.57
N LEU A 129 -9.69 -18.29 7.14
CA LEU A 129 -8.53 -19.20 7.25
C LEU A 129 -8.14 -19.48 8.71
N PRO A 130 -7.36 -20.54 8.99
CA PRO A 130 -6.73 -20.68 10.29
C PRO A 130 -5.90 -19.43 10.64
N ILE A 131 -6.02 -18.94 11.88
CA ILE A 131 -5.39 -17.69 12.32
C ILE A 131 -3.85 -17.77 12.27
N GLU A 132 -3.31 -18.98 12.42
CA GLU A 132 -1.88 -19.27 12.33
C GLU A 132 -1.32 -19.16 10.89
N GLU A 133 -2.17 -19.23 9.87
CA GLU A 133 -1.77 -19.06 8.46
C GLU A 133 -1.69 -17.58 8.05
N VAL A 134 -2.43 -16.70 8.71
CA VAL A 134 -2.55 -15.27 8.34
C VAL A 134 -1.19 -14.56 8.30
N PRO A 135 -0.29 -14.71 9.30
CA PRO A 135 1.03 -14.10 9.24
C PRO A 135 1.88 -14.61 8.08
N LEU A 136 1.79 -15.90 7.74
CA LEU A 136 2.55 -16.49 6.63
C LEU A 136 2.08 -15.93 5.28
N LEU A 137 0.76 -15.81 5.10
CA LEU A 137 0.16 -15.23 3.91
C LEU A 137 0.43 -13.73 3.78
N GLN A 138 0.44 -12.99 4.89
CA GLN A 138 0.85 -11.58 4.89
C GLN A 138 2.24 -11.42 4.30
N GLU A 139 3.22 -12.18 4.80
CA GLU A 139 4.59 -12.16 4.31
C GLU A 139 4.65 -12.53 2.81
N GLU A 140 3.93 -13.57 2.38
CA GLU A 140 3.85 -13.98 0.98
C GLU A 140 3.28 -12.87 0.08
N ILE A 141 2.15 -12.26 0.46
CA ILE A 141 1.49 -11.20 -0.31
C ILE A 141 2.42 -9.98 -0.44
N ILE A 142 3.08 -9.58 0.65
CA ILE A 142 4.04 -8.47 0.64
C ILE A 142 5.18 -8.76 -0.33
N ARG A 143 5.78 -9.97 -0.27
CA ARG A 143 6.87 -10.37 -1.17
C ARG A 143 6.44 -10.39 -2.64
N ILE A 144 5.24 -10.88 -2.95
CA ILE A 144 4.70 -10.87 -4.31
C ILE A 144 4.56 -9.43 -4.80
N CYS A 145 3.94 -8.55 -4.00
CA CYS A 145 3.76 -7.14 -4.37
C CYS A 145 5.10 -6.43 -4.60
N GLN A 146 6.07 -6.61 -3.70
CA GLN A 146 7.41 -6.07 -3.85
C GLN A 146 8.10 -6.57 -5.14
N SER A 147 8.03 -7.87 -5.41
CA SER A 147 8.63 -8.45 -6.62
C SER A 147 8.04 -7.90 -7.91
N MET A 148 6.79 -7.46 -7.88
CA MET A 148 6.07 -6.88 -9.01
C MET A 148 6.12 -5.35 -9.07
N GLY A 149 6.78 -4.69 -8.11
CA GLY A 149 6.78 -3.24 -8.01
C GLY A 149 5.39 -2.66 -7.77
N LYS A 150 4.60 -3.31 -6.91
CA LYS A 150 3.24 -2.89 -6.53
C LYS A 150 3.19 -2.51 -5.06
N ALA A 151 2.39 -1.50 -4.74
CA ALA A 151 2.20 -1.06 -3.37
C ALA A 151 1.42 -2.11 -2.57
N VAL A 152 1.81 -2.33 -1.32
CA VAL A 152 1.09 -3.22 -0.41
C VAL A 152 0.74 -2.53 0.91
N ILE A 153 -0.52 -2.67 1.31
CA ILE A 153 -1.07 -2.12 2.55
C ILE A 153 -1.35 -3.26 3.52
N VAL A 154 -0.81 -3.20 4.74
CA VAL A 154 -1.21 -4.11 5.82
C VAL A 154 -2.33 -3.46 6.62
N ALA A 155 -3.47 -4.15 6.69
CA ALA A 155 -4.72 -3.58 7.17
C ALA A 155 -5.35 -4.39 8.31
N THR A 156 -6.20 -3.69 9.08
CA THR A 156 -7.03 -4.18 10.21
C THR A 156 -6.22 -4.67 11.41
N ASN A 157 -6.79 -4.58 12.62
CA ASN A 157 -6.21 -5.10 13.87
C ASN A 157 -4.79 -4.60 14.19
N MET A 158 -4.40 -3.39 13.76
CA MET A 158 -3.07 -2.84 14.04
C MET A 158 -3.00 -2.23 15.45
N LEU A 159 -4.01 -1.44 15.85
CA LEU A 159 -4.09 -0.77 17.16
C LEU A 159 -5.52 -0.84 17.72
N GLU A 160 -6.21 -1.97 17.52
CA GLU A 160 -7.63 -2.18 17.87
C GLU A 160 -7.96 -1.76 19.31
N SER A 161 -7.08 -2.07 20.27
CA SER A 161 -7.27 -1.69 21.68
C SER A 161 -7.38 -0.16 21.86
N MET A 162 -6.79 0.62 20.96
CA MET A 162 -6.81 2.08 20.99
C MET A 162 -8.13 2.72 20.55
N ILE A 163 -9.08 1.92 20.07
CA ILE A 163 -10.47 2.37 19.92
C ILE A 163 -11.03 2.81 21.28
N VAL A 164 -10.73 2.04 22.33
CA VAL A 164 -11.28 2.25 23.68
C VAL A 164 -10.23 2.78 24.66
N HIS A 165 -8.97 2.39 24.50
CA HIS A 165 -7.89 2.68 25.44
C HIS A 165 -6.89 3.70 24.90
N PRO A 166 -6.24 4.50 25.75
CA PRO A 166 -5.30 5.52 25.29
C PRO A 166 -3.94 4.95 24.87
N THR A 167 -3.63 3.68 25.14
CA THR A 167 -2.30 3.10 24.95
C THR A 167 -2.47 1.71 24.36
N PRO A 168 -1.65 1.32 23.37
CA PRO A 168 -1.74 -0.01 22.78
C PRO A 168 -1.15 -1.08 23.69
N THR A 169 -1.43 -2.33 23.34
CA THR A 169 -0.75 -3.50 23.88
C THR A 169 0.66 -3.63 23.29
N ARG A 170 1.52 -4.42 23.96
CA ARG A 170 2.85 -4.75 23.42
C ARG A 170 2.77 -5.61 22.15
N ALA A 171 1.73 -6.44 22.04
CA ALA A 171 1.50 -7.28 20.88
C ALA A 171 1.21 -6.44 19.63
N GLU A 172 0.32 -5.44 19.73
CA GLU A 172 0.02 -4.50 18.64
C GLU A 172 1.26 -3.70 18.19
N VAL A 173 2.08 -3.24 19.15
CA VAL A 173 3.34 -2.56 18.81
C VAL A 173 4.30 -3.50 18.07
N SER A 174 4.39 -4.77 18.49
CA SER A 174 5.22 -5.77 17.80
C SER A 174 4.69 -6.07 16.41
N ASP A 175 3.38 -6.11 16.24
CA ASP A 175 2.71 -6.39 14.97
C ASP A 175 2.97 -5.29 13.93
N ILE A 176 2.88 -4.02 14.31
CA ILE A 176 3.31 -2.89 13.45
C ILE A 176 4.78 -3.04 13.03
N ALA A 177 5.66 -3.36 13.99
CA ALA A 177 7.07 -3.51 13.70
C ALA A 177 7.36 -4.67 12.72
N ILE A 178 6.58 -5.75 12.79
CA ILE A 178 6.69 -6.89 11.87
C ILE A 178 6.26 -6.46 10.46
N ALA A 179 5.07 -5.86 10.31
CA ALA A 179 4.57 -5.40 9.00
C ALA A 179 5.55 -4.42 8.32
N VAL A 180 6.17 -3.52 9.09
CA VAL A 180 7.18 -2.59 8.59
C VAL A 180 8.46 -3.32 8.17
N ARG A 181 8.92 -4.32 8.94
CA ARG A 181 10.12 -5.12 8.61
C ARG A 181 9.94 -6.00 7.39
N GLU A 182 8.75 -6.54 7.19
CA GLU A 182 8.39 -7.29 5.98
C GLU A 182 8.36 -6.37 4.75
N GLY A 183 8.29 -5.05 4.97
CA GLY A 183 8.41 -4.04 3.94
C GLY A 183 7.07 -3.68 3.32
N ALA A 184 6.01 -3.63 4.13
CA ALA A 184 4.76 -3.01 3.75
C ALA A 184 4.98 -1.54 3.31
N ASP A 185 4.27 -1.10 2.27
CA ASP A 185 4.34 0.31 1.86
C ASP A 185 3.54 1.22 2.78
N ALA A 186 2.42 0.70 3.30
CA ALA A 186 1.59 1.40 4.27
C ALA A 186 0.98 0.44 5.30
N VAL A 187 0.66 1.01 6.46
CA VAL A 187 -0.07 0.38 7.56
C VAL A 187 -1.36 1.17 7.82
N MET A 188 -2.48 0.48 8.01
CA MET A 188 -3.81 1.11 8.03
C MET A 188 -4.47 1.07 9.41
N LEU A 189 -5.04 2.21 9.82
CA LEU A 189 -5.96 2.32 10.95
C LEU A 189 -7.40 2.31 10.42
N SER A 190 -8.28 1.60 11.12
CA SER A 190 -9.70 1.42 10.79
C SER A 190 -10.57 2.11 11.84
N GLY A 191 -11.10 1.36 12.82
CA GLY A 191 -11.96 1.90 13.88
C GLY A 191 -11.23 2.91 14.76
N GLU A 192 -9.91 2.81 14.90
CA GLU A 192 -9.08 3.65 15.75
C GLU A 192 -9.19 5.14 15.39
N THR A 193 -9.26 5.45 14.10
CA THR A 193 -9.38 6.82 13.58
C THR A 193 -10.80 7.19 13.20
N ALA A 194 -11.61 6.22 12.73
CA ALA A 194 -12.97 6.47 12.26
C ALA A 194 -13.94 6.78 13.41
N HIS A 195 -13.89 6.03 14.51
CA HIS A 195 -14.81 6.18 15.64
C HIS A 195 -14.16 5.94 17.02
N GLY A 196 -12.82 5.86 17.07
CA GLY A 196 -12.06 5.62 18.28
C GLY A 196 -12.00 6.84 19.19
N LYS A 197 -11.74 6.61 20.48
CA LYS A 197 -11.62 7.68 21.49
C LYS A 197 -10.30 8.46 21.38
N PHE A 198 -9.28 7.89 20.73
CA PHE A 198 -7.93 8.45 20.70
C PHE A 198 -7.30 8.51 19.30
N PRO A 199 -7.99 9.06 18.27
CA PRO A 199 -7.58 8.95 16.87
C PRO A 199 -6.18 9.54 16.60
N LEU A 200 -5.91 10.76 17.09
CA LEU A 200 -4.60 11.39 16.93
C LEU A 200 -3.49 10.62 17.65
N LYS A 201 -3.79 9.98 18.78
CA LYS A 201 -2.80 9.22 19.53
C LYS A 201 -2.48 7.89 18.85
N ALA A 202 -3.49 7.23 18.26
CA ALA A 202 -3.29 6.02 17.45
C ALA A 202 -2.36 6.31 16.25
N VAL A 203 -2.60 7.41 15.52
CA VAL A 203 -1.72 7.84 14.41
C VAL A 203 -0.28 8.12 14.90
N LYS A 204 -0.12 8.83 16.03
CA LYS A 204 1.21 9.11 16.62
C LYS A 204 1.94 7.84 17.02
N VAL A 205 1.25 6.87 17.61
CA VAL A 205 1.81 5.57 17.98
C VAL A 205 2.26 4.84 16.72
N MET A 206 1.39 4.70 15.72
CA MET A 206 1.71 4.07 14.44
C MET A 206 2.99 4.68 13.84
N HIS A 207 3.02 6.01 13.71
CA HIS A 207 4.16 6.75 13.18
C HIS A 207 5.46 6.52 13.98
N THR A 208 5.39 6.58 15.31
CA THR A 208 6.57 6.41 16.18
C THR A 208 7.14 4.99 16.08
N VAL A 209 6.28 3.98 16.05
CA VAL A 209 6.69 2.58 15.94
C VAL A 209 7.29 2.29 14.57
N SER A 210 6.69 2.79 13.49
CA SER A 210 7.24 2.67 12.13
C SER A 210 8.62 3.31 12.03
N LEU A 211 8.77 4.59 12.41
CA LEU A 211 10.06 5.28 12.36
C LEU A 211 11.14 4.58 13.18
N ARG A 212 10.80 4.11 14.40
CA ARG A 212 11.77 3.42 15.25
C ARG A 212 12.18 2.08 14.65
N THR A 213 11.24 1.38 14.02
CA THR A 213 11.50 0.11 13.34
C THR A 213 12.40 0.31 12.12
N GLU A 214 12.07 1.27 11.26
CA GLU A 214 12.85 1.60 10.06
C GLU A 214 14.29 1.95 10.39
N ALA A 215 14.53 2.71 11.48
CA ALA A 215 15.87 3.04 11.95
C ALA A 215 16.72 1.82 12.38
N THR A 216 16.12 0.65 12.58
CA THR A 216 16.84 -0.60 12.91
C THR A 216 17.12 -1.49 11.70
N ILE A 217 16.56 -1.17 10.52
CA ILE A 217 16.77 -1.92 9.29
C ILE A 217 18.13 -1.50 8.72
N VAL A 218 19.16 -2.32 8.96
CA VAL A 218 20.53 -2.06 8.50
C VAL A 218 20.70 -2.65 7.10
N GLY A 219 21.00 -1.77 6.13
CA GLY A 219 21.23 -2.16 4.74
C GLY A 219 19.93 -2.50 4.03
N ALA A 220 19.53 -1.66 3.07
CA ALA A 220 18.40 -1.96 2.20
C ALA A 220 18.64 -3.31 1.51
N GLN A 221 17.93 -4.36 1.94
CA GLN A 221 17.90 -5.59 1.16
C GLN A 221 17.14 -5.27 -0.12
N THR A 222 17.85 -5.31 -1.25
CA THR A 222 17.21 -5.16 -2.55
C THR A 222 16.21 -6.32 -2.71
N PRO A 223 14.93 -6.05 -3.03
CA PRO A 223 13.98 -7.13 -3.24
C PRO A 223 14.49 -8.07 -4.34
N PRO A 224 14.48 -9.39 -4.12
CA PRO A 224 14.83 -10.33 -5.18
C PRO A 224 13.86 -10.17 -6.35
N ASN A 225 14.39 -10.22 -7.57
CA ASN A 225 13.64 -10.26 -8.85
C ASN A 225 13.00 -8.97 -9.38
N LEU A 226 13.31 -7.77 -8.85
CA LEU A 226 12.74 -6.52 -9.40
C LEU A 226 13.00 -6.37 -10.92
N GLY A 227 14.16 -6.83 -11.40
CA GLY A 227 14.57 -6.74 -12.82
C GLY A 227 13.77 -7.59 -13.82
N LEU A 228 12.80 -8.39 -13.35
CA LEU A 228 11.84 -9.11 -14.22
C LEU A 228 10.49 -8.41 -14.33
N ALA A 229 10.16 -7.50 -13.40
CA ALA A 229 8.84 -6.88 -13.32
C ALA A 229 8.67 -5.67 -14.24
N PHE A 230 9.71 -4.85 -14.46
CA PHE A 230 9.62 -3.74 -15.40
C PHE A 230 10.30 -4.07 -16.73
N LYS A 231 9.58 -3.88 -17.84
CA LYS A 231 10.11 -4.03 -19.21
C LYS A 231 11.18 -2.98 -19.57
N ASN A 232 11.54 -2.06 -18.66
CA ASN A 232 12.44 -0.94 -18.88
C ASN A 232 13.75 -1.11 -18.09
N HIS A 233 14.59 -2.05 -18.53
CA HIS A 233 15.86 -2.39 -17.88
C HIS A 233 16.72 -1.17 -17.51
N MET A 234 16.74 -0.11 -18.34
CA MET A 234 17.53 1.08 -18.05
C MET A 234 17.03 1.88 -16.84
N SER A 235 15.72 2.12 -16.70
CA SER A 235 15.20 2.88 -15.56
C SER A 235 15.40 2.14 -14.24
N GLU A 236 15.26 0.81 -14.26
CA GLU A 236 15.56 -0.06 -13.12
C GLU A 236 17.01 0.04 -12.68
N MET A 237 17.95 -0.08 -13.62
CA MET A 237 19.38 0.03 -13.31
C MET A 237 19.72 1.39 -12.71
N PHE A 238 19.12 2.47 -13.21
CA PHE A 238 19.32 3.81 -12.65
C PHE A 238 18.73 3.95 -11.24
N ALA A 239 17.53 3.42 -10.99
CA ALA A 239 16.94 3.45 -9.66
C ALA A 239 17.75 2.59 -8.66
N PHE A 240 18.16 1.39 -9.06
CA PHE A 240 19.02 0.51 -8.26
C PHE A 240 20.34 1.19 -7.88
N HIS A 241 21.08 1.70 -8.87
CA HIS A 241 22.37 2.34 -8.62
C HIS A 241 22.24 3.68 -7.89
N ALA A 242 21.17 4.43 -8.12
CA ALA A 242 20.89 5.64 -7.35
C ALA A 242 20.63 5.32 -5.88
N THR A 243 19.83 4.29 -5.59
CA THR A 243 19.56 3.84 -4.22
C THR A 243 20.84 3.35 -3.53
N MET A 244 21.67 2.54 -4.22
CA MET A 244 22.95 2.09 -3.67
C MET A 244 23.90 3.26 -3.38
N MET A 245 23.98 4.23 -4.30
CA MET A 245 24.79 5.43 -4.12
C MET A 245 24.28 6.27 -2.93
N ALA A 246 22.97 6.54 -2.88
CA ALA A 246 22.36 7.31 -1.80
C ALA A 246 22.56 6.66 -0.43
N ASN A 247 22.40 5.34 -0.35
CA ASN A 247 22.62 4.58 0.89
C ASN A 247 24.10 4.61 1.32
N THR A 248 25.03 4.53 0.37
CA THR A 248 26.47 4.56 0.66
C THR A 248 26.92 5.94 1.15
N LEU A 249 26.38 7.00 0.56
CA LEU A 249 26.70 8.39 0.91
C LEU A 249 25.88 8.92 2.09
N GLY A 250 24.79 8.23 2.46
CA GLY A 250 23.86 8.69 3.49
C GLY A 250 23.02 9.88 3.06
N THR A 251 22.67 9.98 1.76
CA THR A 251 21.94 11.12 1.18
C THR A 251 20.48 10.82 0.93
N SER A 252 19.65 11.86 0.94
CA SER A 252 18.29 11.79 0.42
C SER A 252 18.29 11.80 -1.10
N ILE A 253 17.23 11.27 -1.71
CA ILE A 253 17.08 11.22 -3.17
C ILE A 253 16.08 12.30 -3.60
N VAL A 254 16.43 13.09 -4.61
CA VAL A 254 15.54 14.04 -5.28
C VAL A 254 15.21 13.50 -6.67
N VAL A 255 13.93 13.47 -7.01
CA VAL A 255 13.43 13.04 -8.32
C VAL A 255 12.32 13.97 -8.79
N PHE A 256 12.38 14.41 -10.04
CA PHE A 256 11.30 15.14 -10.69
C PHE A 256 10.53 14.20 -11.61
N THR A 257 9.21 14.18 -11.49
CA THR A 257 8.38 13.18 -12.18
C THR A 257 7.02 13.74 -12.60
N ARG A 258 6.60 13.40 -13.82
CA ARG A 258 5.24 13.70 -14.33
C ARG A 258 4.27 12.54 -14.17
N THR A 259 4.77 11.32 -13.97
CA THR A 259 3.94 10.11 -13.91
C THR A 259 4.11 9.33 -12.60
N GLY A 260 5.04 9.73 -11.74
CA GLY A 260 5.40 9.00 -10.51
C GLY A 260 6.34 7.81 -10.73
N PHE A 261 6.50 7.33 -11.96
CA PHE A 261 7.18 6.05 -12.26
C PHE A 261 8.55 5.89 -11.59
N MET A 262 9.44 6.88 -11.71
CA MET A 262 10.78 6.80 -11.11
C MET A 262 10.74 6.87 -9.57
N ALA A 263 9.82 7.64 -8.98
CA ALA A 263 9.66 7.70 -7.54
C ALA A 263 9.17 6.37 -6.96
N VAL A 264 8.21 5.72 -7.62
CA VAL A 264 7.74 4.37 -7.30
C VAL A 264 8.89 3.36 -7.40
N LEU A 265 9.64 3.41 -8.49
CA LEU A 265 10.75 2.49 -8.70
C LEU A 265 11.85 2.65 -7.64
N LEU A 266 12.21 3.88 -7.29
CA LEU A 266 13.13 4.17 -6.19
C LEU A 266 12.60 3.64 -4.85
N SER A 267 11.31 3.84 -4.56
CA SER A 267 10.66 3.32 -3.33
C SER A 267 10.79 1.80 -3.20
N HIS A 268 10.66 1.06 -4.30
CA HIS A 268 10.82 -0.40 -4.29
C HIS A 268 12.25 -0.84 -3.99
N TYR A 269 13.27 -0.03 -4.32
CA TYR A 269 14.65 -0.30 -3.91
C TYR A 269 14.94 0.07 -2.46
N ARG A 270 13.97 0.65 -1.73
CA ARG A 270 14.02 0.95 -0.29
C ARG A 270 15.27 1.75 0.13
N PRO A 271 15.53 2.94 -0.45
CA PRO A 271 16.61 3.80 0.01
C PRO A 271 16.40 4.17 1.49
N SER A 272 17.52 4.30 2.22
CA SER A 272 17.52 4.69 3.63
C SER A 272 17.17 6.17 3.82
N GLY A 273 17.49 7.02 2.84
CA GLY A 273 17.11 8.43 2.82
C GLY A 273 15.72 8.65 2.22
N THR A 274 15.12 9.80 2.53
CA THR A 274 13.83 10.21 1.97
C THR A 274 13.93 10.39 0.46
N ILE A 275 12.91 9.96 -0.28
CA ILE A 275 12.74 10.25 -1.70
C ILE A 275 11.85 11.49 -1.83
N TYR A 276 12.43 12.66 -2.06
CA TYR A 276 11.69 13.88 -2.39
C TYR A 276 11.27 13.83 -3.86
N ALA A 277 10.00 13.51 -4.08
CA ALA A 277 9.42 13.36 -5.40
C ALA A 277 8.65 14.62 -5.81
N PHE A 278 9.28 15.44 -6.64
CA PHE A 278 8.69 16.66 -7.18
C PHE A 278 7.82 16.36 -8.39
N THR A 279 6.62 16.92 -8.42
CA THR A 279 5.68 16.76 -9.54
C THR A 279 4.88 18.04 -9.76
N ASN A 280 4.51 18.30 -11.01
CA ASN A 280 3.61 19.39 -11.40
C ASN A 280 2.14 18.93 -11.54
N ASP A 281 1.84 17.72 -11.06
CA ASP A 281 0.49 17.15 -11.06
C ASP A 281 0.08 16.74 -9.63
N LYS A 282 -0.98 17.37 -9.12
CA LYS A 282 -1.50 17.08 -7.78
C LYS A 282 -1.98 15.65 -7.61
N ARG A 283 -2.49 15.01 -8.66
CA ARG A 283 -2.94 13.62 -8.63
C ARG A 283 -1.77 12.68 -8.43
N ILE A 284 -0.65 12.94 -9.11
CA ILE A 284 0.59 12.19 -8.92
C ILE A 284 1.14 12.43 -7.52
N GLN A 285 1.06 13.66 -7.00
CA GLN A 285 1.46 13.96 -5.63
C GLN A 285 0.67 13.12 -4.61
N GLN A 286 -0.65 13.07 -4.74
CA GLN A 286 -1.54 12.31 -3.85
C GLN A 286 -1.26 10.81 -3.93
N ARG A 287 -1.15 10.27 -5.14
CA ARG A 287 -0.87 8.85 -5.38
C ARG A 287 0.47 8.40 -4.79
N LEU A 288 1.51 9.23 -4.93
CA LEU A 288 2.85 8.91 -4.44
C LEU A 288 2.93 8.83 -2.91
N ALA A 289 1.97 9.40 -2.18
CA ALA A 289 1.93 9.35 -0.72
C ALA A 289 1.74 7.93 -0.16
N LEU A 290 1.32 6.97 -0.99
CA LEU A 290 1.17 5.56 -0.61
C LEU A 290 2.52 4.81 -0.55
N TYR A 291 3.53 5.25 -1.28
CA TYR A 291 4.77 4.49 -1.47
C TYR A 291 5.80 4.78 -0.36
N GLN A 292 6.40 3.74 0.21
CA GLN A 292 7.32 3.89 1.35
C GLN A 292 8.52 4.76 1.00
N GLY A 293 8.90 5.64 1.94
CA GLY A 293 10.03 6.55 1.79
C GLY A 293 9.81 7.72 0.84
N VAL A 294 8.67 7.79 0.13
CA VAL A 294 8.37 8.88 -0.79
C VAL A 294 7.71 10.05 -0.06
N CYS A 295 8.32 11.23 -0.19
CA CYS A 295 7.77 12.51 0.21
C CYS A 295 7.40 13.29 -1.06
N PRO A 296 6.12 13.25 -1.50
CA PRO A 296 5.70 13.90 -2.74
C PRO A 296 5.42 15.39 -2.54
N ILE A 297 5.99 16.22 -3.40
CA ILE A 297 5.92 17.68 -3.31
C ILE A 297 5.46 18.26 -4.64
N HIS A 298 4.39 19.05 -4.61
CA HIS A 298 3.92 19.76 -5.80
C HIS A 298 4.74 21.02 -6.05
N ILE A 299 5.29 21.15 -7.25
CA ILE A 299 5.91 22.39 -7.76
C ILE A 299 5.60 22.54 -9.25
N ASP A 300 5.60 23.77 -9.75
CA ASP A 300 5.57 24.01 -11.18
C ASP A 300 6.96 23.75 -11.79
N PHE A 301 7.00 23.12 -12.96
CA PHE A 301 8.24 22.89 -13.69
C PHE A 301 8.46 24.04 -14.67
N LEU A 302 9.55 24.79 -14.47
CA LEU A 302 9.97 25.87 -15.35
C LEU A 302 10.67 25.31 -16.59
N GLU A 303 10.84 26.15 -17.62
CA GLU A 303 11.59 25.77 -18.82
C GLU A 303 13.06 25.44 -18.50
N ASP A 304 13.65 26.17 -17.55
CA ASP A 304 14.99 25.91 -17.03
C ASP A 304 14.96 24.85 -15.92
N ALA A 305 15.71 23.77 -16.15
CA ALA A 305 15.86 22.66 -15.22
C ALA A 305 16.65 23.05 -13.96
N ASP A 306 17.68 23.89 -14.09
CA ASP A 306 18.50 24.31 -12.96
C ASP A 306 17.74 25.32 -12.09
N GLU A 307 16.88 26.16 -12.69
CA GLU A 307 15.97 27.04 -11.93
C GLU A 307 14.91 26.23 -11.16
N THR A 308 14.29 25.24 -11.81
CA THR A 308 13.35 24.32 -11.16
C THR A 308 14.01 23.58 -10.00
N PHE A 309 15.26 23.16 -10.18
CA PHE A 309 16.04 22.49 -9.15
C PHE A 309 16.39 23.41 -7.97
N ALA A 310 16.81 24.66 -8.24
CA ALA A 310 17.09 25.64 -7.20
C ALA A 310 15.83 25.94 -6.35
N ASN A 311 14.67 26.10 -7.00
CA ASN A 311 13.39 26.30 -6.32
C ASN A 311 13.00 25.10 -5.45
N ALA A 312 13.24 23.87 -5.92
CA ALA A 312 13.01 22.66 -5.16
C ALA A 312 13.88 22.59 -3.89
N LEU A 313 15.17 22.92 -4.01
CA LEU A 313 16.09 22.96 -2.86
C LEU A 313 15.71 24.02 -1.83
N ASP A 314 15.40 25.23 -2.29
CA ASP A 314 14.96 26.33 -1.42
C ASP A 314 13.66 25.95 -0.67
N LEU A 315 12.73 25.27 -1.34
CA LEU A 315 11.52 24.76 -0.69
C LEU A 315 11.83 23.72 0.40
N LEU A 316 12.70 22.75 0.12
CA LEU A 316 13.11 21.75 1.12
C LEU A 316 13.81 22.38 2.32
N GLN A 317 14.68 23.38 2.08
CA GLN A 317 15.35 24.12 3.14
C GLN A 317 14.35 24.91 4.00
N LYS A 318 13.43 25.65 3.37
CA LYS A 318 12.37 26.41 4.06
C LYS A 318 11.46 25.52 4.90
N GLN A 319 11.21 24.29 4.47
CA GLN A 319 10.42 23.31 5.22
C GLN A 319 11.25 22.54 6.26
N GLY A 320 12.56 22.79 6.37
CA GLY A 320 13.45 22.12 7.31
C GLY A 320 13.69 20.64 6.98
N MET A 321 13.43 20.23 5.74
CA MET A 321 13.59 18.84 5.26
C MET A 321 15.03 18.50 4.91
N VAL A 322 15.83 19.50 4.51
CA VAL A 322 17.27 19.38 4.23
C VAL A 322 18.01 20.57 4.82
N LYS A 323 19.32 20.42 5.07
CA LYS A 323 20.17 21.49 5.61
C LYS A 323 21.11 22.05 4.54
N GLN A 324 21.49 23.32 4.68
CA GLN A 324 22.51 23.92 3.82
C GLN A 324 23.83 23.14 3.91
N GLY A 325 24.43 22.83 2.75
CA GLY A 325 25.67 22.06 2.65
C GLY A 325 25.50 20.55 2.78
N GLU A 326 24.28 20.05 3.01
CA GLU A 326 23.94 18.63 2.90
C GLU A 326 24.08 18.17 1.44
N GLU A 327 24.39 16.89 1.22
CA GLU A 327 24.44 16.30 -0.11
C GLU A 327 23.13 15.57 -0.43
N ILE A 328 22.66 15.71 -1.65
CA ILE A 328 21.48 15.00 -2.17
C ILE A 328 21.81 14.30 -3.49
N ALA A 329 21.19 13.15 -3.71
CA ALA A 329 21.27 12.42 -4.98
C ALA A 329 20.11 12.84 -5.89
N LEU A 330 20.41 13.57 -6.97
CA LEU A 330 19.44 13.90 -8.02
C LEU A 330 19.39 12.77 -9.05
N VAL A 331 18.20 12.21 -9.26
CA VAL A 331 17.95 11.14 -10.23
C VAL A 331 17.07 11.67 -11.35
N GLN A 332 17.58 11.61 -12.58
CA GLN A 332 16.83 11.92 -13.78
C GLN A 332 16.85 10.68 -14.69
N SER A 333 15.70 10.04 -14.88
CA SER A 333 15.59 8.85 -15.72
C SER A 333 14.14 8.67 -16.19
N GLY A 334 13.95 8.49 -17.50
CA GLY A 334 12.63 8.31 -18.10
C GLY A 334 12.66 8.42 -19.62
N LYS A 335 11.70 7.77 -20.29
CA LYS A 335 11.58 7.80 -21.77
C LYS A 335 11.18 9.18 -22.28
N GLN A 336 10.34 9.88 -21.53
CA GLN A 336 9.93 11.25 -21.83
C GLN A 336 10.73 12.20 -20.94
N PRO A 337 11.75 12.89 -21.50
CA PRO A 337 12.46 13.95 -20.79
C PRO A 337 11.51 15.09 -20.39
N ILE A 338 11.74 15.68 -19.21
CA ILE A 338 10.96 16.82 -18.72
C ILE A 338 11.39 18.12 -19.42
N TRP A 339 12.70 18.33 -19.54
CA TRP A 339 13.33 19.58 -20.03
C TRP A 339 14.16 19.42 -21.32
N ARG A 340 14.17 18.24 -21.94
CA ARG A 340 14.98 17.95 -23.13
C ARG A 340 14.12 17.31 -24.22
N PHE A 341 14.61 17.28 -25.45
CA PHE A 341 13.97 16.54 -26.53
C PHE A 341 14.40 15.06 -26.60
N GLN A 342 15.63 14.76 -26.16
CA GLN A 342 16.19 13.40 -26.13
C GLN A 342 16.08 12.78 -24.73
N SER A 343 15.84 11.47 -24.67
CA SER A 343 15.87 10.72 -23.41
C SER A 343 17.29 10.71 -22.83
N THR A 344 17.46 11.25 -21.63
CA THR A 344 18.73 11.23 -20.90
C THR A 344 18.55 10.61 -19.53
N HIS A 345 19.53 9.83 -19.10
CA HIS A 345 19.55 9.19 -17.79
C HIS A 345 20.82 9.62 -17.06
N ASN A 346 20.68 10.19 -15.86
CA ASN A 346 21.83 10.60 -15.05
C ASN A 346 21.51 10.51 -13.54
N ILE A 347 22.57 10.28 -12.77
CA ILE A 347 22.58 10.37 -11.30
C ILE A 347 23.63 11.42 -10.96
N GLN A 348 23.27 12.42 -10.19
CA GLN A 348 24.16 13.48 -9.75
C GLN A 348 24.13 13.58 -8.24
N VAL A 349 25.27 13.85 -7.62
CA VAL A 349 25.32 14.25 -6.21
C VAL A 349 25.56 15.76 -6.20
N ARG A 350 24.64 16.50 -5.57
CA ARG A 350 24.70 17.96 -5.48
C ARG A 350 24.63 18.37 -4.01
N LYS A 351 25.27 19.49 -3.69
CA LYS A 351 25.12 20.13 -2.38
C LYS A 351 23.90 21.05 -2.40
N VAL A 352 23.17 21.05 -1.30
CA VAL A 352 22.02 21.93 -1.02
C VAL A 352 22.48 23.35 -0.75
#